data_AF-A0A517LDY2-F1
#
_entry.id   AF-A0A517LDY2-F1
#
_cell.length_a   1.000
_cell.length_b   1.000
_cell.length_c   1.000
_cell.angle_alpha   90.00
_cell.angle_beta   90.00
_cell.angle_gamma   90.00
#
_symmetry.space_group_name_H-M   'P 1'
#
loop_
_entity.id
_entity.type
_entity.pdbx_description
1 polymer ?
#
loop_
_entity_poly.entity_id
_entity_poly.type
_entity_poly.pdbx_seq_one_letter_code
_entity_poly.pdbx_strand_id
1 'polypeptide(L)'
;MLPPVAPAVLERNPRFKALYQNLATSRLNSDASTRLIKQQRAQADVEKQLTVARKDAAVASLLKGALSSICQRGNELPPELLETCHIITAQLNGELTPADLEILADDIDYFVSNIPTIAIAISKHLEHLALTLSKITTPDGTLQDGAPDISKLPAQAAALQESVLNQTASIATTRMRVTELGDQIHAVYRDLFEVSVRIIEQTLHGSVARGGKARAEHLASVAKGMELKLLILSQTDPTLTTSSQTPTLKPYIEKLTTMESSLNNRSSTAQLALKGYEKAGKGMSEIARKYVEAVREGEEIRREIERLEVRGRDVD
;
A
#
# COMPACT_ATOMS: atom_id res chain seq x y z
N MET A 1 -16.44 13.01 -1.69
CA MET A 1 -16.46 12.56 -3.11
C MET A 1 -17.01 11.14 -3.18
N LEU A 2 -17.98 10.87 -4.05
CA LEU A 2 -18.31 9.49 -4.40
C LEU A 2 -17.11 8.91 -5.17
N PRO A 3 -16.59 7.73 -4.79
CA PRO A 3 -15.45 7.14 -5.47
C PRO A 3 -15.80 6.88 -6.95
N PRO A 4 -14.88 7.14 -7.90
CA PRO A 4 -15.11 6.89 -9.31
C PRO A 4 -15.37 5.41 -9.53
N VAL A 5 -16.53 5.07 -10.09
CA VAL A 5 -16.91 3.69 -10.41
C VAL A 5 -16.39 3.34 -11.80
N ALA A 6 -15.79 2.15 -11.94
CA ALA A 6 -15.29 1.65 -13.21
C ALA A 6 -16.40 1.64 -14.29
N PRO A 7 -16.10 2.09 -15.53
CA PRO A 7 -17.11 2.22 -16.59
C PRO A 7 -17.78 0.88 -16.93
N ALA A 8 -17.02 -0.23 -16.87
CA ALA A 8 -17.55 -1.58 -17.07
C ALA A 8 -18.66 -1.97 -16.08
N VAL A 9 -18.61 -1.47 -14.84
CA VAL A 9 -19.64 -1.75 -13.81
C VAL A 9 -20.90 -0.92 -14.07
N LEU A 10 -20.74 0.33 -14.55
CA LEU A 10 -21.85 1.19 -14.94
C LEU A 10 -22.56 0.69 -16.20
N GLU A 11 -21.83 0.08 -17.13
CA GLU A 11 -22.40 -0.55 -18.33
C GLU A 11 -23.13 -1.86 -17.99
N ARG A 12 -22.59 -2.67 -17.08
CA ARG A 12 -23.22 -3.93 -16.64
C ARG A 12 -24.49 -3.71 -15.81
N ASN A 13 -24.65 -2.54 -15.16
CA ASN A 13 -25.79 -2.22 -14.30
C ASN A 13 -26.43 -0.86 -14.65
N PRO A 14 -27.35 -0.80 -15.63
CA PRO A 14 -27.92 0.46 -16.12
C PRO A 14 -28.77 1.21 -15.07
N ARG A 15 -29.46 0.49 -14.16
CA ARG A 15 -30.20 1.12 -13.05
C ARG A 15 -29.28 1.83 -12.07
N PHE A 16 -28.13 1.22 -11.78
CA PHE A 16 -27.12 1.81 -10.91
C PHE A 16 -26.46 3.03 -11.58
N LYS A 17 -26.20 2.96 -12.89
CA LYS A 17 -25.72 4.11 -13.68
C LYS A 17 -26.66 5.32 -13.60
N ALA A 18 -27.97 5.10 -13.76
CA ALA A 18 -28.96 6.17 -13.64
C ALA A 18 -28.99 6.80 -12.24
N LEU A 19 -28.91 5.97 -11.19
CA LEU A 19 -28.84 6.45 -9.81
C LEU A 19 -27.56 7.24 -9.54
N TYR A 20 -26.40 6.71 -9.93
CA TYR A 20 -25.09 7.35 -9.76
C TYR A 20 -25.02 8.70 -10.48
N GLN A 21 -25.53 8.76 -11.71
CA GLN A 21 -25.63 10.02 -12.46
C GLN A 21 -26.59 10.99 -11.78
N ASN A 22 -27.76 10.56 -11.32
CA ASN A 22 -28.71 11.44 -10.63
C ASN A 22 -28.13 12.00 -9.32
N LEU A 23 -27.44 11.18 -8.54
CA LEU A 23 -26.76 11.60 -7.31
C LEU A 23 -25.64 12.60 -7.61
N ALA A 24 -24.78 12.32 -8.60
CA ALA A 24 -23.65 13.18 -8.96
C ALA A 24 -24.04 14.50 -9.64
N THR A 25 -25.17 14.53 -10.35
CA THR A 25 -25.59 15.71 -11.15
C THR A 25 -26.69 16.53 -10.50
N SER A 26 -27.66 15.91 -9.83
CA SER A 26 -28.85 16.59 -9.32
C SER A 26 -28.83 16.81 -7.82
N ARG A 27 -28.29 15.86 -7.04
CA ARG A 27 -28.47 15.83 -5.58
C ARG A 27 -27.23 16.26 -4.80
N LEU A 28 -26.04 15.88 -5.23
CA LEU A 28 -24.80 16.08 -4.47
C LEU A 28 -23.81 16.98 -5.22
N ASN A 29 -23.06 17.75 -4.44
CA ASN A 29 -21.86 18.47 -4.86
C ASN A 29 -20.64 17.54 -4.86
N SER A 30 -19.52 18.02 -5.40
CA SER A 30 -18.26 17.27 -5.47
C SER A 30 -17.73 16.86 -4.08
N ASP A 31 -17.96 17.69 -3.07
CA ASP A 31 -17.69 17.46 -1.64
C ASP A 31 -18.69 16.50 -0.96
N ALA A 32 -19.68 15.97 -1.69
CA ALA A 32 -20.81 15.20 -1.17
C ALA A 32 -21.81 16.00 -0.30
N SER A 33 -21.76 17.33 -0.30
CA SER A 33 -22.83 18.17 0.26
C SER A 33 -24.07 18.17 -0.64
N THR A 34 -25.23 18.54 -0.10
CA THR A 34 -26.49 18.50 -0.86
C THR A 34 -26.70 19.78 -1.69
N ARG A 35 -27.11 19.64 -2.95
CA ARG A 35 -27.46 20.76 -3.86
C ARG A 35 -28.81 21.43 -3.57
N LEU A 36 -29.64 20.82 -2.73
CA LEU A 36 -30.96 21.32 -2.39
C LEU A 36 -30.84 22.46 -1.37
N ILE A 37 -31.01 23.70 -1.84
CA ILE A 37 -30.83 24.94 -1.06
C ILE A 37 -31.60 24.94 0.28
N LYS A 38 -32.85 24.43 0.30
CA LYS A 38 -33.65 24.36 1.54
C LYS A 38 -33.02 23.41 2.57
N GLN A 39 -32.55 22.24 2.13
CA GLN A 39 -31.90 21.28 3.01
C GLN A 39 -30.51 21.75 3.42
N GLN A 40 -29.79 22.42 2.53
CA GLN A 40 -28.49 23.03 2.83
C GLN A 40 -28.60 24.12 3.91
N ARG A 41 -29.65 24.97 3.85
CA ARG A 41 -29.90 25.98 4.90
C ARG A 41 -30.24 25.33 6.23
N ALA A 42 -31.14 24.33 6.23
CA ALA A 42 -31.47 23.59 7.45
C ALA A 42 -30.23 22.88 8.05
N GLN A 43 -29.37 22.30 7.22
CA GLN A 43 -28.09 21.72 7.65
C GLN A 43 -27.16 22.77 8.24
N ALA A 44 -27.01 23.93 7.59
CA ALA A 44 -26.17 25.01 8.11
C ALA A 44 -26.66 25.55 9.47
N ASP A 45 -27.97 25.63 9.67
CA ASP A 45 -28.54 26.05 10.96
C ASP A 45 -28.32 25.00 12.06
N VAL A 46 -28.47 23.70 11.72
CA VAL A 46 -28.14 22.60 12.63
C VAL A 46 -26.64 22.58 12.94
N GLU A 47 -25.77 22.84 11.97
CA GLU A 47 -24.31 22.92 12.18
C GLU A 47 -23.96 24.06 13.14
N LYS A 48 -24.60 25.24 13.00
CA LYS A 48 -24.42 26.34 13.96
C LYS A 48 -24.89 25.96 15.36
N GLN A 49 -26.03 25.32 15.49
CA GLN A 49 -26.50 24.84 16.81
C GLN A 49 -25.55 23.80 17.39
N LEU A 50 -25.03 22.90 16.55
CA LEU A 50 -24.07 21.88 16.94
C LEU A 50 -22.74 22.48 17.40
N THR A 51 -22.23 23.53 16.75
CA THR A 51 -20.99 24.20 17.19
C THR A 51 -21.17 24.89 18.53
N VAL A 52 -22.32 25.53 18.77
CA VAL A 52 -22.66 26.11 20.07
C VAL A 52 -22.76 25.02 21.14
N ALA A 53 -23.56 23.98 20.91
CA ALA A 53 -23.73 22.88 21.87
C ALA A 53 -22.40 22.16 22.17
N ARG A 54 -21.53 21.97 21.16
CA ARG A 54 -20.18 21.42 21.35
C ARG A 54 -19.29 22.33 22.16
N LYS A 55 -19.34 23.64 21.94
CA LYS A 55 -18.60 24.62 22.73
C LYS A 55 -19.06 24.58 24.18
N ASP A 56 -20.36 24.60 24.42
CA ASP A 56 -20.93 24.57 25.78
C ASP A 56 -20.59 23.28 26.52
N ALA A 57 -20.69 22.13 25.84
CA ALA A 57 -20.29 20.84 26.38
C ALA A 57 -18.78 20.78 26.69
N ALA A 58 -17.94 21.32 25.80
CA ALA A 58 -16.49 21.38 26.00
C ALA A 58 -16.11 22.27 27.18
N VAL A 59 -16.74 23.44 27.32
CA VAL A 59 -16.54 24.34 28.46
C VAL A 59 -16.98 23.67 29.76
N ALA A 60 -18.15 23.05 29.78
CA ALA A 60 -18.64 22.32 30.95
C ALA A 60 -17.70 21.16 31.34
N SER A 61 -17.23 20.38 30.37
CA SER A 61 -16.29 19.29 30.61
C SER A 61 -14.93 19.80 31.12
N LEU A 62 -14.45 20.93 30.58
CA LEU A 62 -13.19 21.53 31.01
C LEU A 62 -13.28 22.03 32.45
N LEU A 63 -14.36 22.72 32.81
CA LEU A 63 -14.58 23.21 34.16
C LEU A 63 -14.75 22.08 35.17
N LYS A 64 -15.50 21.02 34.82
CA LYS A 64 -15.62 19.81 35.65
C LYS A 64 -14.27 19.14 35.88
N GLY A 65 -13.48 18.96 34.82
CA GLY A 65 -12.14 18.37 34.91
C GLY A 65 -11.14 19.23 35.70
N ALA A 66 -11.22 20.55 35.54
CA ALA A 66 -10.40 21.48 36.32
C ALA A 66 -10.77 21.42 37.81
N LEU A 67 -12.06 21.41 38.13
CA LEU A 67 -12.54 21.25 39.51
C LEU A 67 -12.04 19.95 40.12
N SER A 68 -12.17 18.80 39.43
CA SER A 68 -11.69 17.51 39.94
C SER A 68 -10.18 17.48 40.17
N SER A 69 -9.39 18.08 39.28
CA SER A 69 -7.92 18.16 39.38
C SER A 69 -7.47 19.01 40.58
N ILE A 70 -8.18 20.10 40.85
CA ILE A 70 -7.90 20.98 41.99
C ILE A 70 -8.25 20.28 43.31
N CYS A 71 -9.39 19.59 43.37
CA CYS A 71 -9.77 18.79 44.53
C CYS A 71 -8.69 17.74 44.86
N GLN A 72 -8.09 17.10 43.85
CA GLN A 72 -7.02 16.12 44.04
C GLN A 72 -5.66 16.73 44.46
N ARG A 73 -5.39 18.00 44.14
CA ARG A 73 -4.09 18.63 44.43
C ARG A 73 -3.98 19.24 45.83
N GLY A 74 -5.07 19.34 46.58
CA GLY A 74 -5.12 19.53 48.05
C GLY A 74 -4.48 20.79 48.66
N ASN A 75 -3.69 21.57 47.92
CA ASN A 75 -2.84 22.63 48.47
C ASN A 75 -3.31 24.07 48.19
N GLU A 76 -4.32 24.25 47.33
CA GLU A 76 -4.73 25.60 46.88
C GLU A 76 -6.04 26.10 47.50
N LEU A 77 -6.82 25.23 48.16
CA LEU A 77 -8.08 25.57 48.80
C LEU A 77 -8.09 25.17 50.29
N PRO A 78 -8.84 25.89 51.14
CA PRO A 78 -9.13 25.47 52.50
C PRO A 78 -9.76 24.05 52.55
N PRO A 79 -9.48 23.27 53.60
CA PRO A 79 -9.91 21.87 53.70
C PRO A 79 -11.45 21.71 53.63
N GLU A 80 -12.19 22.61 54.27
CA GLU A 80 -13.67 22.63 54.24
C GLU A 80 -14.23 22.90 52.82
N LEU A 81 -13.52 23.71 52.03
CA LEU A 81 -13.88 23.97 50.63
C LEU A 81 -13.49 22.81 49.71
N LEU A 82 -12.47 22.04 50.05
CA LEU A 82 -12.09 20.84 49.28
C LEU A 82 -13.15 19.75 49.42
N GLU A 83 -13.66 19.50 50.63
CA GLU A 83 -14.70 18.50 50.88
C GLU A 83 -16.00 18.84 50.13
N THR A 84 -16.46 20.09 50.20
CA THR A 84 -17.63 20.56 49.43
C THR A 84 -17.41 20.51 47.92
N CYS A 85 -16.20 20.81 47.43
CA CYS A 85 -15.87 20.65 46.01
C CYS A 85 -15.84 19.18 45.55
N HIS A 86 -15.42 18.24 46.40
CA HIS A 86 -15.46 16.81 46.11
C HIS A 86 -16.90 16.30 45.99
N ILE A 87 -17.76 16.71 46.93
CA ILE A 87 -19.19 16.39 46.94
C ILE A 87 -19.86 16.89 45.65
N ILE A 88 -19.59 18.13 45.26
CA ILE A 88 -20.18 18.74 44.06
C ILE A 88 -19.60 18.14 42.78
N THR A 89 -18.32 17.75 42.76
CA THR A 89 -17.75 17.03 41.61
C THR A 89 -18.45 15.67 41.42
N ALA A 90 -18.71 14.93 42.49
CA ALA A 90 -19.47 13.68 42.45
C ALA A 90 -20.92 13.90 41.99
N GLN A 91 -21.56 15.00 42.43
CA GLN A 91 -22.89 15.40 41.96
C GLN A 91 -22.89 15.71 40.46
N LEU A 92 -21.91 16.47 39.98
CA LEU A 92 -21.76 16.85 38.58
C LEU A 92 -21.42 15.65 37.66
N ASN A 93 -20.88 14.57 38.22
CA ASN A 93 -20.65 13.30 37.54
C ASN A 93 -21.86 12.36 37.58
N GLY A 94 -22.91 12.70 38.34
CA GLY A 94 -24.13 11.90 38.48
C GLY A 94 -23.96 10.70 39.41
N GLU A 95 -23.00 10.76 40.33
CA GLU A 95 -22.70 9.66 41.28
C GLU A 95 -23.59 9.71 42.54
N LEU A 96 -24.35 10.79 42.74
CA LEU A 96 -25.25 10.96 43.90
C LEU A 96 -26.71 10.65 43.57
N THR A 97 -27.42 10.10 44.55
CA THR A 97 -28.86 9.82 44.43
C THR A 97 -29.68 11.08 44.76
N PRO A 98 -30.93 11.21 44.26
CA PRO A 98 -31.74 12.41 44.48
C PRO A 98 -32.10 12.67 45.95
N ALA A 99 -32.05 11.65 46.81
CA ALA A 99 -32.27 11.80 48.26
C ALA A 99 -31.06 12.44 48.97
N ASP A 100 -29.85 12.23 48.45
CA ASP A 100 -28.63 12.84 48.99
C ASP A 100 -28.57 14.34 48.66
N LEU A 101 -29.25 14.78 47.59
CA LEU A 101 -29.29 16.19 47.17
C LEU A 101 -30.00 17.10 48.16
N GLU A 102 -31.03 16.60 48.85
CA GLU A 102 -31.75 17.38 49.87
C GLU A 102 -30.90 17.55 51.13
N ILE A 103 -30.05 16.58 51.44
CA ILE A 103 -29.16 16.61 52.62
C ILE A 103 -27.96 17.53 52.39
N LEU A 104 -27.47 17.61 51.14
CA LEU A 104 -26.30 18.39 50.74
C LEU A 104 -26.65 19.85 50.35
N ALA A 105 -27.88 20.31 50.59
CA ALA A 105 -28.31 21.67 50.23
C ALA A 105 -27.42 22.75 50.85
N ASP A 106 -27.02 22.58 52.13
CA ASP A 106 -26.16 23.51 52.84
C ASP A 106 -24.72 23.54 52.25
N ASP A 107 -24.20 22.40 51.80
CA ASP A 107 -22.89 22.30 51.14
C ASP A 107 -22.89 22.97 49.76
N ILE A 108 -24.01 22.88 49.04
CA ILE A 108 -24.23 23.56 47.76
C ILE A 108 -24.26 25.07 47.96
N ASP A 109 -24.98 25.57 48.97
CA ASP A 109 -25.05 27.01 49.28
C ASP A 109 -23.68 27.56 49.74
N TYR A 110 -22.93 26.77 50.51
CA TYR A 110 -21.56 27.11 50.90
C TYR A 110 -20.61 27.18 49.69
N PHE A 111 -20.72 26.24 48.75
CA PHE A 111 -19.95 26.28 47.50
C PHE A 111 -20.32 27.48 46.63
N VAL A 112 -21.62 27.76 46.47
CA VAL A 112 -22.12 28.91 45.70
C VAL A 112 -21.59 30.22 46.27
N SER A 113 -21.55 30.33 47.59
CA SER A 113 -21.00 31.50 48.29
C SER A 113 -19.49 31.68 48.09
N ASN A 114 -18.75 30.59 47.83
CA ASN A 114 -17.30 30.58 47.66
C ASN A 114 -16.82 30.40 46.20
N ILE A 115 -17.74 30.51 45.23
CA ILE A 115 -17.42 30.48 43.79
C ILE A 115 -16.24 31.39 43.41
N PRO A 116 -16.10 32.63 43.92
CA PRO A 116 -15.00 33.52 43.51
C PRO A 116 -13.62 32.93 43.81
N THR A 117 -13.44 32.33 44.99
CA THR A 117 -12.17 31.71 45.41
C THR A 117 -11.85 30.48 44.56
N ILE A 118 -12.87 29.65 44.30
CA ILE A 118 -12.76 28.46 43.46
C ILE A 118 -12.45 28.84 42.00
N ALA A 119 -13.07 29.91 41.50
CA ALA A 119 -12.84 30.42 40.15
C ALA A 119 -11.40 30.93 39.96
N ILE A 120 -10.80 31.56 40.97
CA ILE A 120 -9.38 31.98 40.94
C ILE A 120 -8.47 30.75 40.86
N ALA A 121 -8.71 29.73 41.70
CA ALA A 121 -7.94 28.48 41.67
C ALA A 121 -8.07 27.76 40.32
N ILE A 122 -9.29 27.66 39.77
CA ILE A 122 -9.54 27.08 38.44
C ILE A 122 -8.82 27.86 37.36
N SER A 123 -8.88 29.20 37.39
CA SER A 123 -8.23 30.04 36.40
C SER A 123 -6.71 29.86 36.41
N LYS A 124 -6.09 29.84 37.59
CA LYS A 124 -4.65 29.57 37.76
C LYS A 124 -4.27 28.19 37.26
N HIS A 125 -5.10 27.18 37.54
CA HIS A 125 -4.87 25.82 37.06
C HIS A 125 -4.96 25.73 35.52
N LEU A 126 -5.98 26.35 34.91
CA LEU A 126 -6.15 26.41 33.46
C LEU A 126 -5.03 27.18 32.78
N GLU A 127 -4.56 28.28 33.38
CA GLU A 127 -3.40 29.03 32.90
C GLU A 127 -2.14 28.16 32.92
N HIS A 128 -1.89 27.45 34.02
CA HIS A 128 -0.79 26.49 34.10
C HIS A 128 -0.91 25.40 33.02
N LEU A 129 -2.10 24.83 32.81
CA LEU A 129 -2.32 23.83 31.75
C LEU A 129 -2.06 24.41 30.35
N ALA A 130 -2.56 25.62 30.07
CA ALA A 130 -2.32 26.30 28.80
C ALA A 130 -0.83 26.54 28.55
N LEU A 131 -0.08 26.94 29.59
CA LEU A 131 1.38 27.08 29.53
C LEU A 131 2.06 25.73 29.27
N THR A 132 1.67 24.65 29.94
CA THR A 132 2.24 23.33 29.66
C THR A 132 1.94 22.84 28.25
N LEU A 133 0.72 23.05 27.75
CA LEU A 133 0.34 22.68 26.39
C LEU A 133 1.15 23.47 25.37
N SER A 134 1.31 24.78 25.57
CA SER A 134 2.15 25.60 24.68
C SER A 134 3.62 25.14 24.65
N LYS A 135 4.16 24.65 25.77
CA LYS A 135 5.50 24.03 25.80
C LYS A 135 5.56 22.72 25.02
N ILE A 136 4.51 21.90 25.09
CA ILE A 136 4.43 20.61 24.37
C ILE A 136 4.29 20.83 22.86
N THR A 137 3.53 21.85 22.43
CA THR A 137 3.33 22.13 21.00
C THR A 137 4.54 22.76 20.33
N THR A 138 5.47 23.33 21.10
CA THR A 138 6.79 23.80 20.60
C THR A 138 7.92 22.95 21.20
N PRO A 139 8.11 21.70 20.75
CA PRO A 139 9.21 20.87 21.23
C PRO A 139 10.59 21.39 20.78
N ASP A 140 10.62 22.19 19.70
CA ASP A 140 11.83 22.72 19.06
C ASP A 140 12.33 24.06 19.65
N GLY A 141 11.83 24.45 20.83
CA GLY A 141 12.31 25.62 21.55
C GLY A 141 13.74 25.42 22.05
N THR A 142 14.73 25.62 21.19
CA THR A 142 16.02 26.18 21.60
C THR A 142 15.73 27.35 22.53
N LEU A 143 16.42 27.36 23.67
CA LEU A 143 16.25 28.23 24.84
C LEU A 143 16.42 29.75 24.60
N GLN A 144 16.09 30.28 23.41
CA GLN A 144 16.25 31.69 23.06
C GLN A 144 14.93 32.31 22.61
N ASP A 145 14.39 33.10 23.55
CA ASP A 145 13.67 34.37 23.32
C ASP A 145 12.17 34.41 23.00
N GLY A 146 11.42 33.32 23.20
CA GLY A 146 9.95 33.39 23.18
C GLY A 146 9.33 32.78 24.42
N ALA A 147 8.72 33.60 25.30
CA ALA A 147 7.85 33.08 26.34
C ALA A 147 6.73 32.22 25.70
N PRO A 148 6.32 31.11 26.33
CA PRO A 148 5.17 30.32 25.88
C PRO A 148 3.94 31.22 25.79
N ASP A 149 3.55 31.58 24.57
CA ASP A 149 2.48 32.54 24.33
C ASP A 149 1.17 31.80 24.09
N ILE A 150 0.31 31.80 25.12
CA ILE A 150 -1.00 31.13 25.12
C ILE A 150 -1.86 31.59 23.93
N SER A 151 -1.66 32.83 23.46
CA SER A 151 -2.41 33.41 22.33
C SER A 151 -2.17 32.67 21.00
N LYS A 152 -1.02 31.99 20.85
CA LYS A 152 -0.65 31.27 19.62
C LYS A 152 -1.19 29.84 19.56
N LEU A 153 -1.67 29.29 20.68
CA LEU A 153 -2.15 27.91 20.79
C LEU A 153 -3.30 27.58 19.81
N PRO A 154 -4.32 28.45 19.63
CA PRO A 154 -5.41 28.15 18.69
C PRO A 154 -4.95 28.09 17.24
N ALA A 155 -4.04 28.98 16.84
CA ALA A 155 -3.47 29.00 15.50
C ALA A 155 -2.62 27.75 15.23
N GLN A 156 -1.80 27.32 16.20
CA GLN A 156 -1.03 26.08 16.12
C GLN A 156 -1.93 24.84 16.07
N ALA A 157 -2.98 24.78 16.89
CA ALA A 157 -3.94 23.69 16.87
C ALA A 157 -4.65 23.58 15.51
N ALA A 158 -5.07 24.72 14.93
CA ALA A 158 -5.66 24.76 13.60
C ALA A 158 -4.68 24.28 12.52
N ALA A 159 -3.42 24.72 12.56
CA ALA A 159 -2.39 24.29 11.61
C ALA A 159 -2.07 22.79 11.73
N LEU A 160 -2.03 22.25 12.96
CA LEU A 160 -1.86 20.81 13.20
C LEU A 160 -3.07 20.02 12.68
N GLN A 161 -4.28 20.50 12.93
CA GLN A 161 -5.50 19.86 12.43
C GLN A 161 -5.52 19.86 10.89
N GLU A 162 -5.16 20.96 10.25
CA GLU A 162 -5.04 21.05 8.79
C GLU A 162 -3.95 20.10 8.26
N SER A 163 -2.79 20.04 8.91
CA SER A 163 -1.72 19.09 8.56
C SER A 163 -2.18 17.64 8.65
N VAL A 164 -2.89 17.26 9.73
CA VAL A 164 -3.46 15.91 9.90
C VAL A 164 -4.50 15.61 8.82
N LEU A 165 -5.38 16.55 8.49
CA LEU A 165 -6.36 16.39 7.40
C LEU A 165 -5.66 16.21 6.04
N ASN A 166 -4.62 16.99 5.77
CA ASN A 166 -3.85 16.88 4.53
C ASN A 166 -3.07 15.57 4.44
N GLN A 167 -2.44 15.14 5.53
CA GLN A 167 -1.71 13.87 5.60
C GLN A 167 -2.66 12.67 5.46
N THR A 168 -3.82 12.70 6.11
CA THR A 168 -4.82 11.64 5.98
C THR A 168 -5.39 11.56 4.56
N ALA A 169 -5.63 12.69 3.90
CA ALA A 169 -6.00 12.73 2.49
C ALA A 169 -4.91 12.15 1.59
N SER A 170 -3.64 12.48 1.83
CA SER A 170 -2.48 11.92 1.10
C SER A 170 -2.32 10.41 1.31
N ILE A 171 -2.57 9.91 2.52
CA ILE A 171 -2.58 8.46 2.79
C ILE A 171 -3.74 7.78 2.03
N ALA A 172 -4.90 8.41 1.94
CA ALA A 172 -6.02 7.86 1.18
C ALA A 172 -5.70 7.78 -0.33
N THR A 173 -5.08 8.82 -0.92
CA THR A 173 -4.71 8.81 -2.34
C THR A 173 -3.61 7.81 -2.66
N THR A 174 -2.60 7.68 -1.80
CA THR A 174 -1.55 6.66 -1.96
C THR A 174 -2.09 5.25 -1.85
N ARG A 175 -3.02 4.99 -0.91
CA ARG A 175 -3.73 3.69 -0.83
C ARG A 175 -4.49 3.37 -2.12
N MET A 176 -5.22 4.33 -2.69
CA MET A 176 -5.91 4.13 -3.97
C MET A 176 -4.93 3.79 -5.11
N ARG A 177 -3.81 4.52 -5.19
CA ARG A 177 -2.78 4.26 -6.20
C ARG A 177 -2.15 2.87 -6.07
N VAL A 178 -1.92 2.41 -4.84
CA VAL A 178 -1.40 1.04 -4.59
C VAL A 178 -2.42 0.00 -5.03
N THR A 179 -3.72 0.18 -4.74
CA THR A 179 -4.75 -0.76 -5.20
C THR A 179 -4.88 -0.79 -6.72
N GLU A 180 -4.75 0.35 -7.39
CA GLU A 180 -4.77 0.43 -8.85
C GLU A 180 -3.57 -0.28 -9.48
N LEU A 181 -2.36 -0.07 -8.93
CA LEU A 181 -1.17 -0.78 -9.36
C LEU A 181 -1.29 -2.29 -9.14
N GLY A 182 -1.90 -2.70 -8.02
CA GLY A 182 -2.21 -4.11 -7.74
C GLY A 182 -3.10 -4.74 -8.80
N ASP A 183 -4.15 -4.02 -9.23
CA ASP A 183 -5.04 -4.49 -10.31
C ASP A 183 -4.30 -4.60 -11.65
N GLN A 184 -3.45 -3.62 -11.99
CA GLN A 184 -2.61 -3.68 -13.20
C GLN A 184 -1.66 -4.88 -13.18
N ILE A 185 -1.02 -5.16 -12.05
CA ILE A 185 -0.14 -6.32 -11.88
C ILE A 185 -0.94 -7.61 -12.06
N HIS A 186 -2.12 -7.72 -11.45
CA HIS A 186 -2.97 -8.90 -11.62
C HIS A 186 -3.43 -9.11 -13.06
N ALA A 187 -3.74 -8.03 -13.79
CA ALA A 187 -4.06 -8.11 -15.22
C ALA A 187 -2.88 -8.64 -16.03
N VAL A 188 -1.68 -8.11 -15.82
CA VAL A 188 -0.46 -8.59 -16.51
C VAL A 188 -0.14 -10.04 -16.16
N TYR A 189 -0.30 -10.45 -14.90
CA TYR A 189 -0.11 -11.84 -14.49
C TYR A 189 -1.11 -12.78 -15.18
N ARG A 190 -2.37 -12.37 -15.30
CA ARG A 190 -3.38 -13.16 -16.03
C ARG A 190 -2.98 -13.36 -17.48
N ASP A 191 -2.55 -12.29 -18.16
CA ASP A 191 -2.13 -12.34 -19.55
C ASP A 191 -0.87 -13.21 -19.72
N LEU A 192 0.09 -13.10 -18.80
CA LEU A 192 1.28 -13.96 -18.77
C LEU A 192 0.92 -15.43 -18.57
N PHE A 193 0.02 -15.74 -17.63
CA PHE A 193 -0.44 -17.11 -17.40
C PHE A 193 -1.17 -17.66 -18.62
N GLU A 194 -2.01 -16.88 -19.28
CA GLU A 194 -2.69 -17.30 -20.51
C GLU A 194 -1.67 -17.63 -21.61
N VAL A 195 -0.69 -16.77 -21.85
CA VAL A 195 0.37 -17.00 -22.84
C VAL A 195 1.20 -18.23 -22.48
N SER A 196 1.54 -18.39 -21.20
CA SER A 196 2.33 -19.54 -20.73
C SER A 196 1.58 -20.86 -20.92
N VAL A 197 0.29 -20.90 -20.57
CA VAL A 197 -0.56 -22.07 -20.80
C VAL A 197 -0.64 -22.36 -22.30
N ARG A 198 -0.87 -21.35 -23.13
CA ARG A 198 -0.94 -21.51 -24.59
C ARG A 198 0.37 -22.07 -25.17
N ILE A 199 1.54 -21.62 -24.68
CA ILE A 199 2.84 -22.14 -25.11
C ILE A 199 3.00 -23.60 -24.69
N ILE A 200 2.65 -23.96 -23.46
CA ILE A 200 2.73 -25.36 -22.99
C ILE A 200 1.80 -26.24 -23.83
N GLU A 201 0.57 -25.80 -24.09
CA GLU A 201 -0.36 -26.51 -24.95
C GLU A 201 0.19 -26.71 -26.37
N GLN A 202 0.82 -25.69 -26.95
CA GLN A 202 1.41 -25.78 -28.30
C GLN A 202 2.67 -26.64 -28.36
N THR A 203 3.52 -26.59 -27.33
CA THR A 203 4.85 -27.23 -27.35
C THR A 203 4.86 -28.64 -26.78
N LEU A 204 4.05 -28.93 -25.75
CA LEU A 204 3.95 -30.26 -25.17
C LEU A 204 2.86 -31.11 -25.82
N HIS A 205 1.74 -30.47 -26.19
CA HIS A 205 0.53 -31.16 -26.62
C HIS A 205 0.08 -30.76 -28.05
N GLY A 206 0.78 -29.84 -28.70
CA GLY A 206 0.31 -29.19 -29.93
C GLY A 206 0.72 -29.90 -31.22
N SER A 207 0.24 -29.35 -32.33
CA SER A 207 0.50 -29.84 -33.69
C SER A 207 1.99 -29.82 -34.07
N VAL A 208 2.79 -28.94 -33.46
CA VAL A 208 4.24 -28.85 -33.72
C VAL A 208 4.97 -30.06 -33.13
N ALA A 209 4.70 -30.42 -31.88
CA ALA A 209 5.27 -31.62 -31.27
C ALA A 209 4.82 -32.90 -31.99
N ARG A 210 3.51 -32.98 -32.29
CA ARG A 210 2.95 -34.12 -33.05
C ARG A 210 3.52 -34.19 -34.47
N GLY A 211 3.67 -33.06 -35.16
CA GLY A 211 4.24 -32.98 -36.51
C GLY A 211 5.74 -33.32 -36.52
N GLY A 212 6.50 -32.87 -35.53
CA GLY A 212 7.90 -33.26 -35.34
C GLY A 212 8.06 -34.76 -35.14
N LYS A 213 7.23 -35.35 -34.27
CA LYS A 213 7.19 -36.81 -34.05
C LYS A 213 6.83 -37.57 -35.33
N ALA A 214 5.74 -37.20 -36.00
CA ALA A 214 5.30 -37.85 -37.23
C ALA A 214 6.37 -37.76 -38.34
N ARG A 215 7.06 -36.62 -38.46
CA ARG A 215 8.16 -36.45 -39.43
C ARG A 215 9.36 -37.34 -39.10
N ALA A 216 9.71 -37.48 -37.82
CA ALA A 216 10.78 -38.37 -37.38
C ALA A 216 10.43 -39.84 -37.64
N GLU A 217 9.21 -40.27 -37.32
CA GLU A 217 8.71 -41.61 -37.61
C GLU A 217 8.68 -41.91 -39.12
N HIS A 218 8.24 -40.94 -39.93
CA HIS A 218 8.26 -41.07 -41.39
C HIS A 218 9.70 -41.26 -41.91
N LEU A 219 10.64 -40.39 -41.52
CA LEU A 219 12.04 -40.52 -41.94
C LEU A 219 12.67 -41.84 -41.50
N ALA A 220 12.36 -42.31 -40.28
CA ALA A 220 12.82 -43.61 -39.80
C ALA A 220 12.25 -44.77 -40.64
N SER A 221 10.96 -44.71 -41.02
CA SER A 221 10.34 -45.72 -41.88
C SER A 221 10.95 -45.73 -43.29
N VAL A 222 11.24 -44.56 -43.86
CA VAL A 222 11.92 -44.42 -45.16
C VAL A 222 13.33 -44.99 -45.10
N ALA A 223 14.09 -44.68 -44.05
CA ALA A 223 15.44 -45.21 -43.86
C ALA A 223 15.42 -46.75 -43.77
N LYS A 224 14.51 -47.32 -42.98
CA LYS A 224 14.34 -48.77 -42.86
C LYS A 224 13.89 -49.42 -44.17
N GLY A 225 13.01 -48.77 -44.92
CA GLY A 225 12.61 -49.23 -46.25
C GLY A 225 13.77 -49.21 -47.25
N MET A 226 14.63 -48.19 -47.20
CA MET A 226 15.82 -48.09 -48.03
C MET A 226 16.85 -49.17 -47.66
N GLU A 227 17.06 -49.41 -46.36
CA GLU A 227 17.91 -50.48 -45.84
C GLU A 227 17.43 -51.85 -46.34
N LEU A 228 16.13 -52.15 -46.23
CA LEU A 228 15.57 -53.41 -46.73
C LEU A 228 15.71 -53.54 -48.25
N LYS A 229 15.51 -52.46 -49.02
CA LYS A 229 15.75 -52.46 -50.47
C LYS A 229 17.21 -52.73 -50.81
N LEU A 230 18.15 -52.11 -50.09
CA LEU A 230 19.59 -52.35 -50.25
C LEU A 230 19.95 -53.79 -49.91
N LEU A 231 19.36 -54.37 -48.86
CA LEU A 231 19.54 -55.77 -48.49
C LEU A 231 19.09 -56.71 -49.62
N ILE A 232 17.90 -56.50 -50.18
CA ILE A 232 17.40 -57.29 -51.31
C ILE A 232 18.30 -57.13 -52.53
N LEU A 233 18.67 -55.90 -52.89
CA LEU A 233 19.56 -55.63 -54.03
C LEU A 233 20.92 -56.30 -53.87
N SER A 234 21.48 -56.30 -52.66
CA SER A 234 22.75 -56.97 -52.36
C SER A 234 22.70 -58.49 -52.52
N GLN A 235 21.51 -59.09 -52.40
CA GLN A 235 21.29 -60.53 -52.59
C GLN A 235 21.02 -60.89 -54.05
N THR A 236 20.39 -60.00 -54.83
CA THR A 236 20.00 -60.26 -56.22
C THR A 236 21.07 -59.90 -57.24
N ASP A 237 21.96 -58.94 -56.94
CA ASP A 237 22.96 -58.44 -57.89
C ASP A 237 24.40 -58.55 -57.34
N PRO A 238 25.20 -59.55 -57.75
CA PRO A 238 26.55 -59.79 -57.23
C PRO A 238 27.59 -58.73 -57.65
N THR A 239 27.24 -57.85 -58.59
CA THR A 239 28.13 -56.76 -59.05
C THR A 239 28.24 -55.62 -58.02
N LEU A 240 27.21 -55.43 -57.18
CA LEU A 240 27.19 -54.44 -56.10
C LEU A 240 27.97 -54.90 -54.86
N THR A 241 28.08 -56.21 -54.63
CA THR A 241 28.90 -56.81 -53.55
C THR A 241 30.39 -56.86 -53.91
N THR A 242 30.74 -56.58 -55.16
CA THR A 242 32.12 -56.64 -55.66
C THR A 242 32.94 -55.45 -55.12
N SER A 243 34.13 -55.76 -54.61
CA SER A 243 35.04 -54.91 -53.83
C SER A 243 35.43 -53.54 -54.45
N SER A 244 35.07 -53.26 -55.71
CA SER A 244 35.43 -52.04 -56.44
C SER A 244 34.70 -50.76 -55.99
N GLN A 245 33.51 -50.85 -55.37
CA GLN A 245 32.77 -49.66 -54.89
C GLN A 245 33.01 -49.35 -53.40
N THR A 246 33.61 -50.29 -52.67
CA THR A 246 33.98 -50.11 -51.25
C THR A 246 34.97 -48.97 -50.98
N PRO A 247 36.00 -48.67 -51.81
CA PRO A 247 36.93 -47.59 -51.50
C PRO A 247 36.28 -46.20 -51.63
N THR A 248 35.25 -46.04 -52.46
CA THR A 248 34.56 -44.75 -52.66
C THR A 248 33.50 -44.49 -51.58
N LEU A 249 32.91 -45.54 -51.00
CA LEU A 249 31.92 -45.45 -49.92
C LEU A 249 32.53 -45.34 -48.53
N LYS A 250 33.73 -45.91 -48.30
CA LYS A 250 34.49 -45.77 -47.05
C LYS A 250 34.63 -44.33 -46.55
N PRO A 251 35.07 -43.34 -47.35
CA PRO A 251 35.18 -41.96 -46.88
C PRO A 251 33.81 -41.34 -46.55
N TYR A 252 32.73 -41.79 -47.20
CA TYR A 252 31.38 -41.32 -46.89
C TYR A 252 30.86 -41.93 -45.58
N ILE A 253 31.16 -43.20 -45.30
CA ILE A 253 30.87 -43.86 -44.02
C ILE A 253 31.66 -43.17 -42.90
N GLU A 254 32.95 -42.93 -43.09
CA GLU A 254 33.78 -42.20 -42.13
C GLU A 254 33.25 -40.77 -41.88
N LYS A 255 32.77 -40.09 -42.93
CA LYS A 255 32.13 -38.78 -42.80
C LYS A 255 30.83 -38.87 -42.00
N LEU A 256 30.00 -39.89 -42.23
CA LEU A 256 28.77 -40.12 -41.49
C LEU A 256 29.04 -40.44 -40.02
N THR A 257 30.02 -41.30 -39.70
CA THR A 257 30.39 -41.61 -38.32
C THR A 257 31.00 -40.41 -37.60
N THR A 258 31.76 -39.58 -38.33
CA THR A 258 32.28 -38.31 -37.78
C THR A 258 31.14 -37.32 -37.53
N MET A 259 30.15 -37.25 -38.42
CA MET A 259 28.98 -36.40 -38.25
C MET A 259 28.06 -36.89 -37.12
N GLU A 260 27.89 -38.20 -36.98
CA GLU A 260 27.13 -38.83 -35.90
C GLU A 260 27.78 -38.59 -34.54
N SER A 261 29.10 -38.81 -34.42
CA SER A 261 29.84 -38.50 -33.20
C SER A 261 29.81 -36.99 -32.88
N SER A 262 29.89 -36.10 -33.87
CA SER A 262 29.72 -34.66 -33.69
C SER A 262 28.30 -34.31 -33.18
N LEU A 263 27.26 -34.94 -33.72
CA LEU A 263 25.88 -34.73 -33.28
C LEU A 263 25.64 -35.30 -31.87
N ASN A 264 26.17 -36.47 -31.56
CA ASN A 264 26.10 -37.04 -30.21
C ASN A 264 26.85 -36.17 -29.20
N ASN A 265 28.00 -35.63 -29.56
CA ASN A 265 28.73 -34.68 -28.72
C ASN A 265 27.89 -33.42 -28.50
N ARG A 266 27.31 -32.81 -29.55
CA ARG A 266 26.42 -31.64 -29.38
C ARG A 266 25.19 -31.96 -28.53
N SER A 267 24.59 -33.12 -28.71
CA SER A 267 23.43 -33.58 -27.91
C SER A 267 23.82 -33.73 -26.44
N SER A 268 24.93 -34.39 -26.15
CA SER A 268 25.48 -34.55 -24.80
C SER A 268 25.84 -33.20 -24.16
N THR A 269 26.50 -32.30 -24.89
CA THR A 269 26.79 -30.93 -24.41
C THR A 269 25.51 -30.16 -24.12
N ALA A 270 24.50 -30.25 -24.99
CA ALA A 270 23.20 -29.58 -24.76
C ALA A 270 22.47 -30.16 -23.54
N GLN A 271 22.49 -31.49 -23.34
CA GLN A 271 21.91 -32.14 -22.16
C GLN A 271 22.66 -31.78 -20.88
N LEU A 272 23.99 -31.67 -20.92
CA LEU A 272 24.79 -31.20 -19.79
C LEU A 272 24.50 -29.74 -19.46
N ALA A 273 24.32 -28.88 -20.47
CA ALA A 273 23.90 -27.50 -20.27
C ALA A 273 22.51 -27.43 -19.63
N LEU A 274 21.55 -28.24 -20.11
CA LEU A 274 20.20 -28.34 -19.55
C LEU A 274 20.22 -28.78 -18.08
N LYS A 275 20.99 -29.83 -17.75
CA LYS A 275 21.24 -30.26 -16.37
C LYS A 275 21.95 -29.19 -15.55
N GLY A 276 22.82 -28.41 -16.17
CA GLY A 276 23.48 -27.25 -15.58
C GLY A 276 22.46 -26.18 -15.20
N TYR A 277 21.51 -25.85 -16.07
CA TYR A 277 20.43 -24.92 -15.79
C TYR A 277 19.44 -25.44 -14.73
N GLU A 278 19.09 -26.73 -14.77
CA GLU A 278 18.24 -27.39 -13.77
C GLU A 278 18.90 -27.39 -12.38
N LYS A 279 20.21 -27.72 -12.31
CA LYS A 279 20.99 -27.65 -11.07
C LYS A 279 21.26 -26.22 -10.61
N ALA A 280 21.39 -25.28 -11.56
CA ALA A 280 21.61 -23.88 -11.24
C ALA A 280 20.42 -23.26 -10.51
N GLY A 281 19.20 -23.80 -10.64
CA GLY A 281 18.04 -23.50 -9.79
C GLY A 281 17.94 -22.01 -9.36
N LYS A 282 17.58 -21.77 -8.09
CA LYS A 282 17.52 -20.44 -7.46
C LYS A 282 18.82 -19.61 -7.62
N GLY A 283 19.97 -20.24 -7.87
CA GLY A 283 21.25 -19.58 -8.07
C GLY A 283 21.32 -18.68 -9.31
N MET A 284 20.68 -19.05 -10.43
CA MET A 284 20.58 -18.16 -11.61
C MET A 284 19.67 -16.95 -11.34
N SER A 285 18.60 -17.15 -10.57
CA SER A 285 17.75 -16.05 -10.08
C SER A 285 18.50 -15.13 -9.11
N GLU A 286 19.36 -15.69 -8.27
CA GLU A 286 20.21 -14.92 -7.35
C GLU A 286 21.32 -14.16 -8.09
N ILE A 287 21.92 -14.75 -9.13
CA ILE A 287 22.91 -14.06 -9.98
C ILE A 287 22.24 -12.93 -10.77
N ALA A 288 21.06 -13.16 -11.34
CA ALA A 288 20.28 -12.12 -12.01
C ALA A 288 19.89 -11.00 -11.03
N ARG A 289 19.49 -11.35 -9.80
CA ARG A 289 19.20 -10.37 -8.75
C ARG A 289 20.43 -9.54 -8.37
N LYS A 290 21.58 -10.19 -8.16
CA LYS A 290 22.85 -9.51 -7.86
C LYS A 290 23.30 -8.62 -9.02
N TYR A 291 23.06 -9.02 -10.26
CA TYR A 291 23.33 -8.19 -11.43
C TYR A 291 22.44 -6.93 -11.45
N VAL A 292 21.14 -7.07 -11.16
CA VAL A 292 20.22 -5.93 -11.06
C VAL A 292 20.62 -4.98 -9.92
N GLU A 293 21.03 -5.52 -8.76
CA GLU A 293 21.55 -4.74 -7.63
C GLU A 293 22.82 -3.96 -8.04
N ALA A 294 23.76 -4.61 -8.73
CA ALA A 294 24.99 -3.97 -9.21
C ALA A 294 24.74 -2.87 -10.27
N VAL A 295 23.76 -3.07 -11.17
CA VAL A 295 23.35 -2.05 -12.15
C VAL A 295 22.74 -0.84 -11.44
N ARG A 296 21.90 -1.07 -10.42
CA ARG A 296 21.28 -0.01 -9.62
C ARG A 296 22.34 0.82 -8.87
N GLU A 297 23.29 0.14 -8.24
CA GLU A 297 24.41 0.79 -7.54
C GLU A 297 25.28 1.59 -8.50
N GLY A 298 25.55 1.07 -9.70
CA GLY A 298 26.27 1.80 -10.75
C GLY A 298 25.53 3.03 -11.29
N GLU A 299 24.19 3.05 -11.28
CA GLU A 299 23.40 4.25 -11.56
C GLU A 299 23.42 5.25 -10.41
N GLU A 300 23.35 4.79 -9.16
CA GLU A 300 23.43 5.65 -7.97
C GLU A 300 24.78 6.38 -7.92
N ILE A 301 25.88 5.65 -8.13
CA ILE A 301 27.24 6.22 -8.19
C ILE A 301 27.34 7.23 -9.33
N ARG A 302 26.79 6.95 -10.52
CA ARG A 302 26.78 7.92 -11.63
C ARG A 302 26.04 9.20 -11.28
N ARG A 303 24.86 9.10 -10.66
CA ARG A 303 24.10 10.28 -10.19
C ARG A 303 24.81 11.06 -9.09
N GLU A 304 25.64 10.40 -8.31
CA GLU A 304 26.46 11.04 -7.27
C GLU A 304 27.67 11.77 -7.87
N ILE A 305 28.34 11.16 -8.85
CA ILE A 305 29.40 11.81 -9.63
C ILE A 305 28.84 13.05 -10.34
N GLU A 306 27.69 12.95 -10.99
CA GLU A 306 27.05 14.08 -11.67
C GLU A 306 26.70 15.22 -10.69
N ARG A 307 26.23 14.89 -9.48
CA ARG A 307 26.00 15.88 -8.41
C ARG A 307 27.29 16.53 -7.91
N LEU A 308 28.37 15.78 -7.80
CA LEU A 308 29.68 16.31 -7.40
C LEU A 308 30.30 17.18 -8.49
N GLU A 309 30.09 16.86 -9.78
CA GLU A 309 30.53 17.68 -10.91
C GLU A 309 29.75 19.00 -11.05
N VAL A 310 28.48 19.02 -10.68
CA VAL A 310 27.70 20.27 -10.59
C VAL A 310 28.18 21.10 -9.40
N ARG A 311 28.35 20.50 -8.23
CA ARG A 311 28.84 21.21 -7.04
C ARG A 311 30.28 21.70 -7.19
N GLY A 312 31.12 21.01 -7.95
CA GLY A 312 32.47 21.44 -8.28
C GLY A 312 32.50 22.65 -9.22
N ARG A 313 31.50 22.79 -10.10
CA ARG A 313 31.34 23.94 -11.01
C ARG A 313 30.80 25.19 -10.32
N ASP A 314 30.13 25.06 -9.18
CA ASP A 314 29.61 26.19 -8.40
C ASP A 314 30.67 26.80 -7.44
N VAL A 315 31.89 26.25 -7.41
CA VAL A 315 32.99 26.66 -6.51
C VAL A 315 34.14 27.35 -7.26
N ASP A 316 34.12 27.35 -8.60
CA ASP A 316 35.01 28.12 -9.48
C ASP A 316 34.32 29.38 -10.03
#